data_AF-A0A6S6PCA5-F1
#
_entry.id   AF-A0A6S6PCA5-F1
#
_cell.length_a   1.000
_cell.length_b   1.000
_cell.length_c   1.000
_cell.angle_alpha   90.00
_cell.angle_beta   90.00
_cell.angle_gamma   90.00
#
_symmetry.space_group_name_H-M   'P 1'
#
loop_
_entity.id
_entity.type
_entity.pdbx_description
1 polymer ?
#
loop_
_entity_poly.entity_id
_entity_poly.type
_entity_poly.pdbx_seq_one_letter_code
_entity_poly.pdbx_strand_id
1 'polypeptide(L)'
;MAGSHSAWILGFTVSLTSGAVIAFSIPIGLAMLNRKYHKYMALGTMCGLLAIPFTSLVMALVLMQSGVLLREDLDTSGPGTRPFDLSVGEVLLNLIPLVVIMVALALALKFFTDFMVKAFLVFGKAIVVVTTISMTANVVEYFTGVFSMVFGSFPLAPFIADAEDQFRALEVVGYIGVMLAGAFPMVYAIRTGLAKPLQAVGDRFGVSESGITGFLAGATNILALYRIVPLMPPRDRVLTIAFSVCAAFAFGDYLAFTANFQPNMIVPMIAGKLVGGVIAVGVAMWLAVPYLKRFADEDDEDPAEDPEQQADLEPNKV
;
A
#
# COMPACT_ATOMS: atom_id res chain seq x y z
N MET A 1 -19.98 19.54 1.17
CA MET A 1 -18.54 19.34 0.86
C MET A 1 -18.27 18.00 0.16
N ALA A 2 -18.92 16.89 0.55
CA ALA A 2 -18.72 15.54 -0.02
C ALA A 2 -19.25 15.31 -1.47
N GLY A 3 -19.17 16.31 -2.35
CA GLY A 3 -19.63 16.18 -3.74
C GLY A 3 -18.89 17.08 -4.74
N SER A 4 -17.84 17.79 -4.32
CA SER A 4 -17.00 18.55 -5.25
C SER A 4 -15.91 17.67 -5.85
N HIS A 5 -15.49 17.98 -7.08
CA HIS A 5 -14.42 17.29 -7.78
C HIS A 5 -13.17 17.14 -6.89
N SER A 6 -12.72 18.23 -6.26
CA SER A 6 -11.53 18.21 -5.41
C SER A 6 -11.72 17.43 -4.10
N ALA A 7 -12.94 17.31 -3.58
CA ALA A 7 -13.22 16.41 -2.46
C ALA A 7 -13.09 14.93 -2.87
N TRP A 8 -13.50 14.58 -4.10
CA TRP A 8 -13.25 13.25 -4.66
C TRP A 8 -11.77 12.97 -4.89
N ILE A 9 -11.01 13.95 -5.38
CA ILE A 9 -9.55 13.84 -5.52
C ILE A 9 -8.90 13.66 -4.15
N LEU A 10 -9.32 14.42 -3.13
CA LEU A 10 -8.83 14.24 -1.76
C LEU A 10 -9.18 12.84 -1.26
N GLY A 11 -10.42 12.37 -1.44
CA GLY A 11 -10.83 11.00 -1.14
C GLY A 11 -9.98 9.95 -1.86
N PHE A 12 -9.60 10.20 -3.11
CA PHE A 12 -8.70 9.36 -3.88
C PHE A 12 -7.29 9.31 -3.26
N THR A 13 -6.71 10.45 -2.85
CA THR A 13 -5.41 10.45 -2.14
C THR A 13 -5.44 9.63 -0.84
N VAL A 14 -6.56 9.69 -0.11
CA VAL A 14 -6.78 8.90 1.11
C VAL A 14 -6.92 7.41 0.77
N SER A 15 -7.71 7.08 -0.24
CA SER A 15 -7.90 5.69 -0.72
C SER A 15 -6.59 5.02 -1.14
N LEU A 16 -5.75 5.74 -1.89
CA LEU A 16 -4.41 5.28 -2.31
C LEU A 16 -3.45 4.99 -1.15
N THR A 17 -3.81 5.32 0.09
CA THR A 17 -3.00 5.04 1.28
C THR A 17 -3.75 4.13 2.24
N SER A 18 -4.81 4.62 2.88
CA SER A 18 -5.55 3.82 3.87
C SER A 18 -6.30 2.63 3.26
N GLY A 19 -6.89 2.80 2.08
CA GLY A 19 -7.64 1.73 1.40
C GLY A 19 -6.74 0.55 1.07
N ALA A 20 -5.58 0.84 0.46
CA ALA A 20 -4.56 -0.15 0.14
C ALA A 20 -4.13 -0.97 1.37
N VAL A 21 -3.89 -0.28 2.49
CA VAL A 21 -3.34 -0.91 3.68
C VAL A 21 -4.37 -1.82 4.33
N ILE A 22 -5.59 -1.32 4.51
CA ILE A 22 -6.67 -2.03 5.21
C ILE A 22 -7.17 -3.22 4.40
N ALA A 23 -7.38 -3.03 3.09
CA ALA A 23 -7.94 -4.06 2.22
C ALA A 23 -6.92 -5.07 1.72
N PHE A 24 -5.64 -4.69 1.61
CA PHE A 24 -4.63 -5.52 0.95
C PHE A 24 -3.38 -5.75 1.80
N SER A 25 -2.64 -4.71 2.19
CA SER A 25 -1.34 -4.91 2.86
C SER A 25 -1.46 -5.70 4.15
N ILE A 26 -2.45 -5.37 5.00
CA ILE A 26 -2.61 -6.08 6.28
C ILE A 26 -2.98 -7.55 6.09
N PRO A 27 -4.07 -7.90 5.37
CA PRO A 27 -4.43 -9.30 5.20
C PRO A 27 -3.36 -10.14 4.51
N ILE A 28 -2.73 -9.58 3.47
CA ILE A 28 -1.67 -10.28 2.74
C ILE A 28 -0.43 -10.48 3.61
N GLY A 29 -0.05 -9.47 4.40
CA GLY A 29 1.07 -9.62 5.33
C GLY A 29 0.84 -10.71 6.36
N LEU A 30 -0.39 -10.81 6.89
CA LEU A 30 -0.77 -11.88 7.82
C LEU A 30 -0.79 -13.27 7.17
N ALA A 31 -1.14 -13.35 5.88
CA ALA A 31 -1.14 -14.60 5.13
C ALA A 31 0.27 -15.04 4.67
N MET A 32 1.15 -14.11 4.31
CA MET A 32 2.48 -14.39 3.77
C MET A 32 3.56 -14.52 4.84
N LEU A 33 3.47 -13.78 5.94
CA LEU A 33 4.49 -13.80 6.98
C LEU A 33 4.19 -14.90 8.00
N ASN A 34 5.26 -15.57 8.45
CA ASN A 34 5.17 -16.49 9.59
C ASN A 34 4.69 -15.75 10.84
N ARG A 35 3.99 -16.49 11.73
CA ARG A 35 3.36 -15.95 12.94
C ARG A 35 4.32 -15.17 13.83
N LYS A 36 5.59 -15.59 13.91
CA LYS A 36 6.66 -14.88 14.64
C LYS A 36 6.92 -13.44 14.16
N TYR A 37 6.60 -13.14 12.89
CA TYR A 37 6.79 -11.81 12.31
C TYR A 37 5.55 -10.91 12.43
N HIS A 38 4.39 -11.45 12.81
CA HIS A 38 3.14 -10.69 12.92
C HIS A 38 3.24 -9.56 13.94
N LYS A 39 4.00 -9.74 15.03
CA LYS A 39 4.22 -8.67 16.02
C LYS A 39 4.97 -7.46 15.45
N TYR A 40 6.03 -7.70 14.69
CA TYR A 40 6.80 -6.64 14.01
C TYR A 40 5.96 -5.96 12.93
N MET A 41 5.16 -6.75 12.21
CA MET A 41 4.25 -6.23 11.20
C MET A 41 3.14 -5.38 11.80
N ALA A 42 2.51 -5.81 12.89
CA ALA A 42 1.48 -5.03 13.57
C ALA A 42 2.05 -3.72 14.13
N LEU A 43 3.22 -3.78 14.76
CA LEU A 43 3.88 -2.59 15.33
C LEU A 43 4.28 -1.58 14.25
N GLY A 44 4.86 -2.05 13.13
CA GLY A 44 5.18 -1.20 11.99
C GLY A 44 3.92 -0.60 11.35
N THR A 45 2.90 -1.44 11.15
CA THR A 45 1.63 -1.00 10.56
C THR A 45 0.97 0.09 11.41
N MET A 46 0.92 -0.08 12.73
CA MET A 46 0.39 0.92 13.67
C MET A 46 1.05 2.29 13.50
N CYS A 47 2.38 2.32 13.43
CA CYS A 47 3.13 3.56 13.26
C CYS A 47 2.85 4.19 11.90
N GLY A 48 2.73 3.37 10.85
CA GLY A 48 2.38 3.82 9.52
C GLY A 48 0.96 4.39 9.43
N LEU A 49 -0.02 3.78 10.09
CA LEU A 49 -1.41 4.27 10.10
C LEU A 49 -1.48 5.71 10.64
N LEU A 50 -0.71 6.02 11.68
CA LEU A 50 -0.62 7.37 12.25
C LEU A 50 -0.02 8.41 11.27
N ALA A 51 0.75 7.96 10.28
CA ALA A 51 1.36 8.82 9.26
C ALA A 51 0.46 9.06 8.03
N ILE A 52 -0.59 8.25 7.82
CA ILE A 52 -1.50 8.37 6.67
C ILE A 52 -2.11 9.77 6.51
N PRO A 53 -2.64 10.44 7.57
CA PRO A 53 -3.21 11.78 7.40
C PRO A 53 -2.19 12.80 6.88
N PHE A 54 -0.92 12.67 7.29
CA PHE A 54 0.16 13.53 6.80
C PHE A 54 0.48 13.22 5.34
N THR A 55 0.45 11.95 4.94
CA THR A 55 0.62 11.54 3.55
C THR A 55 -0.42 12.20 2.63
N SER A 56 -1.70 12.12 3.00
CA SER A 56 -2.79 12.76 2.24
C SER A 56 -2.70 14.29 2.27
N LEU A 57 -2.30 14.88 3.40
CA LEU A 57 -2.07 16.32 3.50
C LEU A 57 -0.97 16.78 2.55
N VAL A 58 0.17 16.08 2.50
CA VAL A 58 1.28 16.45 1.60
C VAL A 58 0.85 16.33 0.13
N MET A 59 0.12 15.28 -0.25
CA MET A 59 -0.42 15.17 -1.61
C MET A 59 -1.32 16.36 -1.95
N ALA A 60 -2.24 16.73 -1.04
CA ALA A 60 -3.14 17.86 -1.23
C ALA A 60 -2.36 19.18 -1.36
N LEU A 61 -1.35 19.42 -0.51
CA LEU A 61 -0.53 20.62 -0.58
C LEU A 61 0.26 20.71 -1.90
N VAL A 62 0.83 19.60 -2.37
CA VAL A 62 1.54 19.58 -3.66
C VAL A 62 0.57 19.79 -4.82
N LEU A 63 -0.64 19.22 -4.77
CA LEU A 63 -1.70 19.49 -5.76
C LEU A 63 -2.10 20.96 -5.79
N MET A 64 -2.33 21.56 -4.62
CA MET A 64 -2.66 22.99 -4.48
C MET A 64 -1.56 23.89 -5.04
N GLN A 65 -0.29 23.57 -4.74
CA GLN A 65 0.84 24.40 -5.14
C GLN A 65 1.20 24.25 -6.63
N SER A 66 1.07 23.03 -7.17
CA SER A 66 1.38 22.75 -8.57
C SER A 66 0.32 23.28 -9.53
N GLY A 67 -0.93 23.44 -9.07
CA GLY A 67 -2.03 23.93 -9.89
C GLY A 67 -2.35 23.03 -11.09
N VAL A 68 -1.93 21.76 -11.02
CA VAL A 68 -2.13 20.81 -12.10
C VAL A 68 -3.61 20.57 -12.35
N LEU A 69 -3.98 20.46 -13.63
CA LEU A 69 -5.34 20.16 -14.02
C LEU A 69 -5.58 18.66 -13.93
N LEU A 70 -6.66 18.28 -13.26
CA LEU A 70 -7.09 16.91 -13.02
C LEU A 70 -8.30 16.59 -13.91
N ARG A 71 -8.45 15.31 -14.26
CA ARG A 71 -9.58 14.86 -15.08
C ARG A 71 -10.81 14.65 -14.20
N GLU A 72 -11.97 15.09 -14.68
CA GLU A 72 -13.24 14.99 -13.95
C GLU A 72 -13.96 13.64 -14.16
N ASP A 73 -13.74 13.01 -15.32
CA ASP A 73 -14.41 11.77 -15.74
C ASP A 73 -13.46 10.57 -15.77
N LEU A 74 -14.04 9.38 -15.98
CA LEU A 74 -13.32 8.11 -16.17
C LEU A 74 -12.53 8.05 -17.50
N ASP A 75 -12.53 9.11 -18.29
CA ASP A 75 -11.77 9.19 -19.53
C ASP A 75 -10.26 9.13 -19.24
N THR A 76 -9.60 8.17 -19.87
CA THR A 76 -8.15 7.93 -19.74
C THR A 76 -7.35 8.64 -20.82
N SER A 77 -8.01 9.27 -21.79
CA SER A 77 -7.42 9.87 -22.99
C SER A 77 -7.51 11.40 -23.05
N GLY A 78 -8.49 12.02 -22.41
CA GLY A 78 -8.70 13.46 -22.39
C GLY A 78 -7.67 14.26 -21.57
N PRO A 79 -7.59 15.59 -21.78
CA PRO A 79 -6.78 16.48 -20.94
C PRO A 79 -7.41 16.69 -19.56
N GLY A 80 -6.60 17.07 -18.57
CA GLY A 80 -7.13 17.54 -17.27
C GLY A 80 -7.87 18.87 -17.45
N THR A 81 -9.03 19.01 -16.81
CA THR A 81 -9.95 20.14 -17.01
C THR A 81 -10.00 21.06 -15.79
N ARG A 82 -9.84 20.52 -14.59
CA ARG A 82 -10.10 21.26 -13.34
C ARG A 82 -8.95 21.15 -12.34
N PRO A 83 -8.49 22.26 -11.74
CA PRO A 83 -7.47 22.22 -10.70
C PRO A 83 -8.03 21.72 -9.37
N PHE A 84 -7.13 21.32 -8.48
CA PHE A 84 -7.49 21.06 -7.08
C PHE A 84 -7.79 22.38 -6.35
N ASP A 85 -9.07 22.59 -6.01
CA ASP A 85 -9.63 23.88 -5.57
C ASP A 85 -10.08 23.93 -4.10
N LEU A 86 -9.68 22.97 -3.26
CA LEU A 86 -9.95 23.04 -1.82
C LEU A 86 -8.94 23.97 -1.12
N SER A 87 -9.45 24.79 -0.20
CA SER A 87 -8.61 25.55 0.71
C SER A 87 -7.92 24.63 1.74
N VAL A 88 -6.81 25.08 2.34
CA VAL A 88 -6.11 24.32 3.39
C VAL A 88 -7.05 23.99 4.55
N GLY A 89 -7.94 24.92 4.92
CA GLY A 89 -8.93 24.70 5.97
C GLY A 89 -9.92 23.58 5.63
N GLU A 90 -10.40 23.53 4.39
CA GLU A 90 -11.29 22.46 3.93
C GLU A 90 -10.57 21.12 3.86
N VAL A 91 -9.31 21.09 3.39
CA VAL A 91 -8.49 19.87 3.40
C VAL A 91 -8.38 19.34 4.83
N LEU A 92 -7.99 20.19 5.79
CA LEU A 92 -7.85 19.77 7.19
C LEU A 92 -9.17 19.25 7.77
N LEU A 93 -10.30 19.93 7.51
CA LEU A 93 -11.62 19.48 7.96
C LEU A 93 -12.00 18.10 7.38
N ASN A 94 -11.69 17.85 6.10
CA ASN A 94 -11.93 16.55 5.47
C ASN A 94 -10.98 15.45 5.96
N LEU A 95 -9.81 15.81 6.49
CA LEU A 95 -8.87 14.85 7.09
C LEU A 95 -9.21 14.53 8.57
N ILE A 96 -10.06 15.30 9.26
CA ILE A 96 -10.44 14.99 10.66
C ILE A 96 -11.04 13.58 10.79
N PRO A 97 -12.04 13.16 9.98
CA PRO A 97 -12.57 11.79 10.05
C PRO A 97 -11.48 10.74 9.82
N LEU A 98 -10.57 10.99 8.89
CA LEU A 98 -9.45 10.10 8.61
C LEU A 98 -8.52 9.97 9.83
N VAL A 99 -8.14 11.08 10.46
CA VAL A 99 -7.30 11.08 11.67
C VAL A 99 -7.96 10.27 12.78
N VAL A 100 -9.26 10.47 13.01
CA VAL A 100 -10.01 9.73 14.03
C VAL A 100 -9.97 8.23 13.75
N ILE A 101 -10.23 7.81 12.50
CA ILE A 101 -10.20 6.39 12.12
C ILE A 101 -8.78 5.82 12.24
N MET A 102 -7.75 6.53 11.79
CA MET A 102 -6.37 6.05 11.84
C MET A 102 -5.86 5.93 13.28
N VAL A 103 -6.19 6.89 14.16
CA VAL A 103 -5.87 6.81 15.58
C VAL A 103 -6.64 5.67 16.24
N ALA A 104 -7.94 5.53 15.96
CA ALA A 104 -8.75 4.44 16.50
C ALA A 104 -8.20 3.06 16.08
N LEU A 105 -7.85 2.89 14.80
CA LEU A 105 -7.24 1.65 14.30
C LEU A 105 -5.86 1.40 14.91
N ALA A 106 -5.02 2.42 15.06
CA ALA A 106 -3.73 2.30 15.72
C ALA A 106 -3.88 1.88 17.20
N LEU A 107 -4.83 2.48 17.92
CA LEU A 107 -5.14 2.11 19.32
C LEU A 107 -5.74 0.69 19.40
N ALA A 108 -6.64 0.33 18.49
CA ALA A 108 -7.21 -1.01 18.43
C ALA A 108 -6.12 -2.06 18.17
N LEU A 109 -5.18 -1.78 17.27
CA LEU A 109 -4.05 -2.65 16.98
C LEU A 109 -3.07 -2.74 18.16
N LYS A 110 -3.00 -1.70 19.00
CA LYS A 110 -2.16 -1.67 20.21
C LYS A 110 -2.77 -2.48 21.36
N PHE A 111 -4.06 -2.30 21.61
CA PHE A 111 -4.72 -2.88 22.79
C PHE A 111 -5.43 -4.21 22.51
N PHE A 112 -5.77 -4.49 21.26
CA PHE A 112 -6.53 -5.67 20.85
C PHE A 112 -5.85 -6.41 19.68
N THR A 113 -4.53 -6.55 19.72
CA THR A 113 -3.69 -7.12 18.64
C THR A 113 -4.24 -8.44 18.11
N ASP A 114 -4.47 -9.44 18.98
CA ASP A 114 -4.93 -10.77 18.55
C ASP A 114 -6.32 -10.75 17.89
N PHE A 115 -7.21 -9.91 18.40
CA PHE A 115 -8.53 -9.73 17.82
C PHE A 115 -8.45 -9.03 16.46
N MET A 116 -7.64 -7.96 16.35
CA MET A 116 -7.41 -7.24 15.09
C MET A 116 -6.79 -8.14 14.02
N VAL A 117 -5.78 -8.94 14.38
CA VAL A 117 -5.17 -9.93 13.47
C VAL A 117 -6.22 -10.89 12.91
N LYS A 118 -7.07 -11.46 13.79
CA LYS A 118 -8.16 -12.35 13.36
C LYS A 118 -9.19 -11.60 12.49
N ALA A 119 -9.58 -10.39 12.88
CA ALA A 119 -10.54 -9.59 12.14
C ALA A 119 -10.04 -9.25 10.73
N PHE A 120 -8.78 -8.85 10.58
CA PHE A 120 -8.18 -8.56 9.28
C PHE A 120 -8.02 -9.82 8.41
N LEU A 121 -7.71 -10.98 8.99
CA LEU A 121 -7.67 -12.25 8.25
C LEU A 121 -9.05 -12.63 7.71
N VAL A 122 -10.09 -12.52 8.54
CA VAL A 122 -11.48 -12.77 8.11
C VAL A 122 -11.90 -11.76 7.04
N PHE A 123 -11.60 -10.48 7.24
CA PHE A 123 -11.91 -9.42 6.29
C PHE A 123 -11.23 -9.64 4.94
N GLY A 124 -9.92 -9.93 4.92
CA GLY A 124 -9.21 -10.21 3.69
C GLY A 124 -9.72 -11.46 2.98
N LYS A 125 -10.02 -12.54 3.72
CA LYS A 125 -10.64 -13.73 3.15
C LYS A 125 -12.02 -13.44 2.56
N ALA A 126 -12.81 -12.61 3.24
CA ALA A 126 -14.12 -12.17 2.74
C ALA A 126 -13.98 -11.36 1.45
N ILE A 127 -13.04 -10.40 1.38
CA ILE A 127 -12.75 -9.66 0.15
C ILE A 127 -12.39 -10.62 -0.97
N VAL A 128 -11.45 -11.54 -0.76
CA VAL A 128 -11.02 -12.51 -1.79
C VAL A 128 -12.19 -13.35 -2.28
N VAL A 129 -13.05 -13.82 -1.39
CA VAL A 129 -14.26 -14.59 -1.77
C VAL A 129 -15.20 -13.72 -2.59
N VAL A 130 -15.54 -12.51 -2.12
CA VAL A 130 -16.46 -11.60 -2.81
C VAL A 130 -15.92 -11.20 -4.18
N THR A 131 -14.66 -10.81 -4.29
CA THR A 131 -14.05 -10.41 -5.57
C THR A 131 -13.94 -11.58 -6.53
N THR A 132 -13.64 -12.80 -6.03
CA THR A 132 -13.57 -14.00 -6.87
C THR A 132 -14.95 -14.35 -7.41
N ILE A 133 -15.98 -14.40 -6.56
CA ILE A 133 -17.36 -14.66 -7.00
C ILE A 133 -17.83 -13.59 -7.99
N SER A 134 -17.58 -12.31 -7.69
CA SER A 134 -17.92 -11.18 -8.56
C SER A 134 -17.26 -11.30 -9.94
N MET A 135 -15.96 -11.64 -9.97
CA MET A 135 -15.22 -11.83 -11.22
C MET A 135 -15.72 -13.05 -11.99
N THR A 136 -15.94 -14.19 -11.33
CA THR A 136 -16.47 -15.39 -11.97
C THR A 136 -17.86 -15.14 -12.56
N ALA A 137 -18.75 -14.48 -11.82
CA ALA A 137 -20.08 -14.13 -12.31
C ALA A 137 -20.00 -13.21 -13.54
N ASN A 138 -19.11 -12.21 -13.52
CA ASN A 138 -18.87 -11.33 -14.66
C ASN A 138 -18.36 -12.07 -15.91
N VAL A 139 -17.42 -13.00 -15.74
CA VAL A 139 -16.90 -13.81 -16.85
C VAL A 139 -18.02 -14.68 -17.46
N VAL A 140 -18.82 -15.33 -16.62
CA VAL A 140 -19.95 -16.14 -17.10
C VAL A 140 -20.97 -15.27 -17.81
N GLU A 141 -21.35 -14.12 -17.23
CA GLU A 141 -22.29 -13.20 -17.85
C GLU A 141 -21.79 -12.68 -19.20
N TYR A 142 -20.53 -12.26 -19.29
CA TYR A 142 -19.96 -11.73 -20.52
C TYR A 142 -20.01 -12.73 -21.69
N PHE A 143 -19.73 -14.01 -21.44
CA PHE A 143 -19.73 -15.02 -22.50
C PHE A 143 -21.09 -15.67 -22.78
N THR A 144 -21.99 -15.71 -21.80
CA THR A 144 -23.24 -16.50 -21.90
C THR A 144 -24.51 -15.65 -21.85
N GLY A 145 -24.45 -14.45 -21.26
CA GLY A 145 -25.61 -13.62 -20.95
C GLY A 145 -26.62 -14.31 -20.02
N VAL A 146 -26.23 -15.38 -19.33
CA VAL A 146 -27.17 -16.26 -18.63
C VAL A 146 -27.91 -15.55 -17.50
N PHE A 147 -27.25 -14.63 -16.79
CA PHE A 147 -27.88 -13.91 -15.70
C PHE A 147 -28.85 -12.86 -16.23
N SER A 148 -28.48 -12.11 -17.27
CA SER A 148 -29.43 -11.19 -17.92
C SER A 148 -30.60 -11.92 -18.56
N MET A 149 -30.40 -13.11 -19.12
CA MET A 149 -31.46 -13.91 -19.71
C MET A 149 -32.43 -14.49 -18.67
N VAL A 150 -31.90 -15.00 -17.54
CA VAL A 150 -32.71 -15.66 -16.49
C VAL A 150 -33.36 -14.65 -15.56
N PHE A 151 -32.64 -13.60 -15.16
CA PHE A 151 -33.07 -12.62 -14.15
C PHE A 151 -33.49 -11.27 -14.74
N GLY A 152 -33.40 -11.10 -16.06
CA GLY A 152 -33.76 -9.86 -16.76
C GLY A 152 -32.79 -8.69 -16.55
N SER A 153 -31.80 -8.84 -15.66
CA SER A 153 -30.76 -7.84 -15.41
C SER A 153 -29.54 -8.48 -14.73
N PHE A 154 -28.38 -7.86 -14.91
CA PHE A 154 -27.16 -8.22 -14.20
C PHE A 154 -26.69 -7.03 -13.34
N PRO A 155 -26.48 -7.21 -12.02
CA PRO A 155 -26.28 -6.09 -11.11
C PRO A 155 -24.82 -5.58 -11.04
N LEU A 156 -23.87 -6.22 -11.72
CA LEU A 156 -22.46 -5.82 -11.69
C LEU A 156 -22.08 -5.08 -12.97
N ALA A 157 -21.21 -4.07 -12.82
CA ALA A 157 -20.66 -3.35 -13.96
C ALA A 157 -19.78 -4.29 -14.82
N PRO A 158 -19.79 -4.12 -16.16
CA PRO A 158 -18.92 -4.86 -17.07
C PRO A 158 -17.43 -4.67 -16.72
N PHE A 159 -16.64 -5.75 -16.86
CA PHE A 159 -15.18 -5.68 -16.66
C PHE A 159 -14.41 -5.40 -17.96
N ILE A 160 -15.10 -5.43 -19.10
CA ILE A 160 -14.62 -5.03 -20.43
C ILE A 160 -15.50 -3.87 -20.87
N ALA A 161 -14.90 -2.84 -21.46
CA ALA A 161 -15.64 -1.68 -21.94
C ALA A 161 -16.62 -2.07 -23.06
N ASP A 162 -17.82 -1.49 -23.02
CA ASP A 162 -18.86 -1.63 -24.02
C ASP A 162 -19.32 -0.24 -24.51
N ALA A 163 -20.52 -0.12 -25.11
CA ALA A 163 -21.01 1.16 -25.60
C ALA A 163 -21.50 2.11 -24.49
N GLU A 164 -21.97 1.57 -23.37
CA GLU A 164 -22.53 2.34 -22.24
C GLU A 164 -21.46 2.61 -21.18
N ASP A 165 -20.61 1.63 -20.87
CA ASP A 165 -19.52 1.74 -19.91
C ASP A 165 -18.16 1.66 -20.61
N GLN A 166 -17.43 2.78 -20.62
CA GLN A 166 -16.08 2.86 -21.19
C GLN A 166 -14.97 2.45 -20.21
N PHE A 167 -15.31 1.95 -19.01
CA PHE A 167 -14.33 1.57 -18.00
C PHE A 167 -13.57 0.28 -18.39
N ARG A 168 -12.30 0.44 -18.74
CA ARG A 168 -11.44 -0.67 -19.21
C ARG A 168 -10.74 -1.39 -18.07
N ALA A 169 -11.52 -1.96 -17.14
CA ALA A 169 -11.00 -2.57 -15.91
C ALA A 169 -9.91 -3.63 -16.18
N LEU A 170 -10.14 -4.54 -17.14
CA LEU A 170 -9.19 -5.59 -17.49
C LEU A 170 -7.85 -5.04 -18.00
N GLU A 171 -7.88 -3.98 -18.79
CA GLU A 171 -6.66 -3.37 -19.32
C GLU A 171 -5.87 -2.62 -18.26
N VAL A 172 -6.57 -1.95 -17.34
CA VAL A 172 -5.93 -1.31 -16.18
C VAL A 172 -5.18 -2.34 -15.36
N VAL A 173 -5.80 -3.49 -15.08
CA VAL A 173 -5.14 -4.61 -14.40
C VAL A 173 -3.96 -5.13 -15.23
N GLY A 174 -4.11 -5.23 -16.55
CA GLY A 174 -3.03 -5.60 -17.47
C GLY A 174 -1.83 -4.64 -17.41
N TYR A 175 -2.06 -3.33 -17.44
CA TYR A 175 -1.00 -2.31 -17.32
C TYR A 175 -0.29 -2.38 -15.97
N ILE A 176 -1.04 -2.59 -14.88
CA ILE A 176 -0.44 -2.81 -13.55
C ILE A 176 0.44 -4.06 -13.57
N GLY A 177 -0.03 -5.16 -14.15
CA GLY A 177 0.74 -6.40 -14.29
C GLY A 177 2.04 -6.22 -15.07
N VAL A 178 1.99 -5.51 -16.20
CA VAL A 178 3.18 -5.21 -17.02
C VAL A 178 4.16 -4.31 -16.26
N MET A 179 3.68 -3.28 -15.56
CA MET A 179 4.53 -2.42 -14.72
C MET A 179 5.20 -3.22 -13.60
N LEU A 180 4.44 -4.09 -12.93
CA LEU A 180 4.94 -4.94 -11.85
C LEU A 180 5.94 -6.00 -12.31
N ALA A 181 5.88 -6.46 -13.55
CA ALA A 181 6.91 -7.34 -14.10
C ALA A 181 8.30 -6.69 -14.07
N GLY A 182 8.36 -5.35 -14.20
CA GLY A 182 9.59 -4.56 -14.08
C GLY A 182 10.01 -4.24 -12.64
N ALA A 183 9.14 -4.43 -11.64
CA ALA A 183 9.39 -4.04 -10.25
C ALA A 183 10.58 -4.78 -9.62
N PHE A 184 10.65 -6.10 -9.73
CA PHE A 184 11.74 -6.89 -9.16
C PHE A 184 13.08 -6.66 -9.86
N PRO A 185 13.17 -6.65 -11.22
CA PRO A 185 14.37 -6.22 -11.92
C PRO A 185 14.83 -4.81 -11.53
N MET A 186 13.90 -3.86 -11.39
CA MET A 186 14.21 -2.49 -10.96
C MET A 186 14.78 -2.47 -9.54
N VAL A 187 14.14 -3.13 -8.57
CA VAL A 187 14.63 -3.20 -7.19
C VAL A 187 16.02 -3.85 -7.16
N TYR A 188 16.24 -4.92 -7.93
CA TYR A 188 17.55 -5.56 -8.07
C TYR A 188 18.59 -4.62 -8.68
N ALA A 189 18.25 -3.91 -9.76
CA ALA A 189 19.15 -2.97 -10.42
C ALA A 189 19.49 -1.77 -9.51
N ILE A 190 18.53 -1.23 -8.77
CA ILE A 190 18.77 -0.15 -7.80
C ILE A 190 19.63 -0.66 -6.65
N ARG A 191 19.29 -1.82 -6.07
CA ARG A 191 20.09 -2.44 -5.00
C ARG A 191 21.53 -2.68 -5.43
N THR A 192 21.74 -3.14 -6.67
CA THR A 192 23.06 -3.52 -7.17
C THR A 192 23.86 -2.31 -7.66
N GLY A 193 23.23 -1.43 -8.44
CA GLY A 193 23.87 -0.24 -9.03
C GLY A 193 24.06 0.92 -8.06
N LEU A 194 23.16 1.08 -7.09
CA LEU A 194 23.22 2.12 -6.06
C LEU A 194 23.60 1.57 -4.68
N ALA A 195 24.18 0.36 -4.60
CA ALA A 195 24.57 -0.27 -3.33
C ALA A 195 25.38 0.68 -2.43
N LYS A 196 26.45 1.28 -2.96
CA LYS A 196 27.34 2.19 -2.22
C LYS A 196 26.65 3.47 -1.73
N PRO A 197 25.96 4.27 -2.57
CA PRO A 197 25.28 5.48 -2.08
C PRO A 197 24.12 5.16 -1.13
N LEU A 198 23.41 4.05 -1.36
CA LEU A 198 22.34 3.60 -0.47
C LEU A 198 22.90 3.21 0.90
N GLN A 199 23.99 2.44 0.93
CA GLN A 199 24.65 2.02 2.17
C GLN A 199 25.19 3.22 2.95
N ALA A 200 25.81 4.19 2.27
CA ALA A 200 26.27 5.43 2.91
C ALA A 200 25.12 6.22 3.57
N VAL A 201 23.93 6.21 2.96
CA VAL A 201 22.73 6.82 3.57
C VAL A 201 22.25 5.98 4.74
N GLY A 202 22.19 4.66 4.60
CA GLY A 202 21.73 3.75 5.65
C GLY A 202 22.59 3.80 6.91
N ASP A 203 23.92 3.86 6.76
CA ASP A 203 24.86 3.97 7.88
C ASP A 203 24.60 5.23 8.72
N ARG A 204 24.19 6.34 8.09
CA ARG A 204 23.83 7.58 8.78
C ARG A 204 22.56 7.45 9.63
N PHE A 205 21.65 6.56 9.25
CA PHE A 205 20.40 6.30 9.95
C PHE A 205 20.42 4.99 10.77
N GLY A 206 21.57 4.31 10.83
CA GLY A 206 21.76 3.03 11.51
C GLY A 206 20.87 1.91 10.94
N VAL A 207 20.60 1.91 9.63
CA VAL A 207 19.79 0.90 8.93
C VAL A 207 20.72 -0.07 8.22
N SER A 208 20.46 -1.37 8.34
CA SER A 208 21.22 -2.42 7.66
C SER A 208 21.02 -2.42 6.14
N GLU A 209 21.90 -3.09 5.41
CA GLU A 209 21.77 -3.25 3.94
C GLU A 209 20.44 -3.91 3.53
N SER A 210 20.00 -4.93 4.28
CA SER A 210 18.70 -5.56 4.05
C SER A 210 17.54 -4.62 4.37
N GLY A 211 17.68 -3.76 5.38
CA GLY A 211 16.75 -2.67 5.70
C GLY A 211 16.59 -1.66 4.56
N ILE A 212 17.68 -1.23 3.94
CA ILE A 212 17.63 -0.32 2.78
C ILE A 212 16.94 -0.99 1.59
N THR A 213 17.27 -2.26 1.34
CA THR A 213 16.57 -3.06 0.32
C THR A 213 15.07 -3.16 0.63
N GLY A 214 14.72 -3.31 1.92
CA GLY A 214 13.34 -3.30 2.39
C GLY A 214 12.63 -1.98 2.10
N PHE A 215 13.26 -0.82 2.30
CA PHE A 215 12.66 0.47 1.96
C PHE A 215 12.39 0.60 0.45
N LEU A 216 13.32 0.18 -0.39
CA LEU A 216 13.14 0.18 -1.84
C LEU A 216 12.04 -0.78 -2.29
N ALA A 217 12.08 -2.01 -1.80
CA ALA A 217 11.04 -3.01 -2.09
C ALA A 217 9.66 -2.52 -1.63
N GLY A 218 9.62 -1.94 -0.42
CA GLY A 218 8.42 -1.35 0.18
C GLY A 218 7.83 -0.22 -0.65
N ALA A 219 8.64 0.69 -1.19
CA ALA A 219 8.17 1.78 -2.07
C ALA A 219 7.54 1.26 -3.38
N THR A 220 8.03 0.13 -3.89
CA THR A 220 7.54 -0.45 -5.13
C THR A 220 6.27 -1.28 -4.91
N ASN A 221 6.31 -2.28 -4.03
CA ASN A 221 5.14 -3.10 -3.69
C ASN A 221 5.36 -3.84 -2.35
N ILE A 222 4.31 -3.90 -1.51
CA ILE A 222 4.34 -4.59 -0.22
C ILE A 222 4.68 -6.09 -0.31
N LEU A 223 4.33 -6.76 -1.41
CA LEU A 223 4.66 -8.18 -1.64
C LEU A 223 6.17 -8.41 -1.75
N ALA A 224 6.90 -7.45 -2.31
CA ALA A 224 8.35 -7.52 -2.40
C ALA A 224 8.97 -7.33 -1.01
N LEU A 225 8.48 -6.37 -0.23
CA LEU A 225 8.90 -6.15 1.15
C LEU A 225 8.70 -7.40 2.01
N TYR A 226 7.51 -8.00 2.01
CA TYR A 226 7.22 -9.13 2.91
C TYR A 226 8.10 -10.36 2.66
N ARG A 227 8.64 -10.54 1.44
CA ARG A 227 9.65 -11.57 1.16
C ARG A 227 11.02 -11.27 1.79
N ILE A 228 11.34 -10.00 2.01
CA ILE A 228 12.62 -9.55 2.58
C ILE A 228 12.53 -9.39 4.11
N VAL A 229 11.34 -9.20 4.68
CA VAL A 229 11.11 -9.07 6.14
C VAL A 229 11.82 -10.14 6.98
N PRO A 230 11.78 -11.44 6.62
CA PRO A 230 12.50 -12.46 7.38
C PRO A 230 14.02 -12.21 7.50
N LEU A 231 14.61 -11.60 6.47
CA LEU A 231 16.06 -11.37 6.33
C LEU A 231 16.57 -10.10 7.05
N MET A 232 15.67 -9.31 7.63
CA MET A 232 16.00 -8.03 8.27
C MET A 232 16.10 -8.16 9.79
N PRO A 233 16.93 -7.34 10.46
CA PRO A 233 16.92 -7.24 11.91
C PRO A 233 15.58 -6.65 12.41
N PRO A 234 15.17 -6.93 13.66
CA PRO A 234 13.88 -6.50 14.23
C PRO A 234 13.55 -5.01 14.03
N ARG A 235 14.53 -4.13 14.25
CA ARG A 235 14.38 -2.69 14.04
C ARG A 235 13.99 -2.37 12.60
N ASP A 236 14.73 -2.90 11.64
CA ASP A 236 14.55 -2.57 10.24
C ASP A 236 13.26 -3.17 9.68
N ARG A 237 12.81 -4.34 10.18
CA ARG A 237 11.48 -4.88 9.87
C ARG A 237 10.38 -3.87 10.19
N VAL A 238 10.41 -3.29 11.39
CA VAL A 238 9.38 -2.33 11.81
C VAL A 238 9.45 -1.04 11.01
N LEU A 239 10.65 -0.48 10.81
CA LEU A 239 10.83 0.77 10.07
C LEU A 239 10.39 0.64 8.61
N THR A 240 10.78 -0.44 7.94
CA THR A 240 10.42 -0.69 6.55
C THR A 240 8.93 -0.97 6.39
N ILE A 241 8.31 -1.72 7.30
CA ILE A 241 6.85 -1.92 7.28
C ILE A 241 6.11 -0.60 7.51
N ALA A 242 6.52 0.20 8.50
CA ALA A 242 5.92 1.51 8.78
C ALA A 242 6.01 2.45 7.57
N PHE A 243 7.19 2.55 6.95
CA PHE A 243 7.39 3.30 5.72
C PHE A 243 6.42 2.86 4.63
N SER A 244 6.28 1.54 4.44
CA SER A 244 5.51 0.96 3.35
C SER A 244 4.01 1.19 3.49
N VAL A 245 3.48 1.38 4.71
CA VAL A 245 2.08 1.76 4.90
C VAL A 245 1.72 3.03 4.11
N CYS A 246 2.63 3.98 4.02
CA CYS A 246 2.41 5.22 3.28
C CYS A 246 3.02 5.17 1.88
N ALA A 247 4.26 4.67 1.78
CA ALA A 247 5.07 4.72 0.58
C ALA A 247 4.81 3.59 -0.41
N ALA A 248 4.11 2.51 -0.01
CA ALA A 248 3.89 1.40 -0.92
C ALA A 248 3.15 1.82 -2.19
N PHE A 249 3.51 1.12 -3.26
CA PHE A 249 2.96 1.26 -4.60
C PHE A 249 3.28 2.60 -5.28
N ALA A 250 4.16 3.42 -4.68
CA ALA A 250 4.59 4.70 -5.26
C ALA A 250 5.26 4.52 -6.64
N PHE A 251 6.04 3.44 -6.81
CA PHE A 251 6.73 3.12 -8.07
C PHE A 251 6.15 1.90 -8.82
N GLY A 252 5.09 1.29 -8.28
CA GLY A 252 4.44 0.11 -8.85
C GLY A 252 3.01 0.41 -9.28
N ASP A 253 2.07 -0.24 -8.60
CA ASP A 253 0.64 -0.31 -8.97
C ASP A 253 0.02 1.06 -9.16
N TYR A 254 0.27 1.99 -8.22
CA TYR A 254 -0.33 3.31 -8.27
C TYR A 254 0.34 4.25 -9.24
N LEU A 255 1.61 4.03 -9.60
CA LEU A 255 2.21 4.75 -10.72
C LEU A 255 1.52 4.36 -12.03
N ALA A 256 1.34 3.06 -12.28
CA ALA A 256 0.65 2.58 -13.49
C ALA A 256 -0.81 3.06 -13.54
N PHE A 257 -1.53 2.93 -12.42
CA PHE A 257 -2.91 3.39 -12.31
C PHE A 257 -3.01 4.91 -12.51
N THR A 258 -2.20 5.69 -11.81
CA THR A 258 -2.23 7.17 -11.90
C THR A 258 -1.79 7.64 -13.28
N ALA A 259 -0.81 6.98 -13.93
CA ALA A 259 -0.43 7.31 -15.30
C ALA A 259 -1.57 7.11 -16.31
N ASN A 260 -2.46 6.15 -16.06
CA ASN A 260 -3.60 5.88 -16.93
C ASN A 260 -4.78 6.84 -16.66
N PHE A 261 -5.13 7.05 -15.39
CA PHE A 261 -6.32 7.82 -15.01
C PHE A 261 -6.06 9.30 -14.72
N GLN A 262 -4.94 9.64 -14.09
CA GLN A 262 -4.64 11.00 -13.61
C GLN A 262 -3.14 11.32 -13.77
N PRO A 263 -2.59 11.38 -15.01
CA PRO A 263 -1.14 11.49 -15.24
C PRO A 263 -0.53 12.76 -14.61
N ASN A 264 -1.31 13.84 -14.52
CA ASN A 264 -0.89 15.09 -13.88
C ASN A 264 -0.75 14.98 -12.35
N MET A 265 -1.29 13.91 -11.74
CA MET A 265 -1.22 13.64 -10.31
C MET A 265 -0.03 12.73 -9.93
N ILE A 266 0.76 12.24 -10.89
CA ILE A 266 1.90 11.34 -10.62
C ILE A 266 2.89 11.96 -9.62
N VAL A 267 3.34 13.19 -9.87
CA VAL A 267 4.33 13.87 -9.01
C VAL A 267 3.77 14.13 -7.61
N PRO A 268 2.57 14.73 -7.44
CA PRO A 268 1.95 14.87 -6.12
C PRO A 268 1.82 13.55 -5.37
N MET A 269 1.42 12.47 -6.05
CA MET A 269 1.23 11.15 -5.47
C MET A 269 2.56 10.56 -4.97
N ILE A 270 3.60 10.52 -5.81
CA ILE A 270 4.92 10.00 -5.42
C ILE A 270 5.50 10.82 -4.27
N ALA A 271 5.49 12.15 -4.39
CA ALA A 271 6.03 13.05 -3.37
C ALA A 271 5.32 12.85 -2.03
N GLY A 272 3.98 12.86 -2.03
CA GLY A 272 3.20 12.65 -0.83
C GLY A 272 3.45 11.29 -0.18
N LYS A 273 3.49 10.21 -0.98
CA LYS A 273 3.78 8.85 -0.49
C LYS A 273 5.14 8.72 0.15
N LEU A 274 6.19 9.24 -0.50
CA LEU A 274 7.55 9.15 0.02
C LEU A 274 7.74 10.01 1.27
N VAL A 275 7.23 11.25 1.28
CA VAL A 275 7.28 12.11 2.47
C VAL A 275 6.48 11.49 3.61
N GLY A 276 5.29 10.97 3.33
CA GLY A 276 4.48 10.21 4.27
C GLY A 276 5.19 8.98 4.84
N GLY A 277 5.89 8.23 3.99
CA GLY A 277 6.74 7.11 4.40
C GLY A 277 7.87 7.55 5.34
N VAL A 278 8.54 8.66 5.04
CA VAL A 278 9.58 9.22 5.93
C VAL A 278 8.98 9.65 7.28
N ILE A 279 7.80 10.26 7.29
CA ILE A 279 7.08 10.61 8.52
C ILE A 279 6.75 9.33 9.30
N ALA A 280 6.28 8.27 8.63
CA ALA A 280 6.01 6.98 9.26
C ALA A 280 7.25 6.36 9.91
N VAL A 281 8.42 6.47 9.27
CA VAL A 281 9.70 6.08 9.87
C VAL A 281 10.00 6.90 11.11
N GLY A 282 9.79 8.22 11.06
CA GLY A 282 9.92 9.11 12.22
C GLY A 282 9.03 8.69 13.40
N VAL A 283 7.76 8.41 13.14
CA VAL A 283 6.80 7.91 14.13
C VAL A 283 7.24 6.56 14.68
N ALA A 284 7.70 5.63 13.83
CA ALA A 284 8.18 4.32 14.26
C ALA A 284 9.46 4.39 15.11
N MET A 285 10.39 5.28 14.78
CA MET A 285 11.58 5.54 15.60
C MET A 285 11.20 6.06 16.98
N TRP A 286 10.15 6.89 17.07
CA TRP A 286 9.71 7.46 18.34
C TRP A 286 8.88 6.50 19.20
N LEU A 287 7.93 5.77 18.61
CA LEU A 287 6.99 4.92 19.35
C LEU A 287 7.42 3.45 19.45
N ALA A 288 7.89 2.87 18.34
CA ALA A 288 8.09 1.43 18.24
C ALA A 288 9.50 0.97 18.63
N VAL A 289 10.54 1.71 18.26
CA VAL A 289 11.94 1.33 18.57
C VAL A 289 12.20 1.22 20.09
N PRO A 290 11.70 2.11 20.96
CA PRO A 290 11.85 1.95 22.41
C PRO A 290 11.13 0.69 22.94
N TYR A 291 10.04 0.28 22.28
CA TYR A 291 9.26 -0.89 22.66
C TYR A 291 9.91 -2.20 22.19
N LEU A 292 10.58 -2.19 21.03
CA LEU A 292 11.35 -3.33 20.51
C LEU A 292 12.49 -3.78 21.45
N LYS A 293 13.14 -2.84 22.13
CA LYS A 293 14.18 -3.16 23.11
C LYS A 293 13.68 -4.00 24.28
N ARG A 294 12.37 -4.02 24.53
CA ARG A 294 11.74 -4.85 25.58
C ARG A 294 11.37 -6.26 25.09
N PHE A 295 11.26 -6.46 23.77
CA PHE A 295 10.92 -7.75 23.16
C PHE A 295 12.13 -8.59 22.78
N ALA A 296 13.27 -7.97 22.52
CA ALA A 296 14.52 -8.69 22.26
C ALA A 296 14.92 -9.58 23.45
N ASP A 297 14.54 -9.18 24.67
CA ASP A 297 14.80 -9.94 25.89
C ASP A 297 13.85 -11.16 26.06
N GLU A 298 12.74 -11.23 25.32
CA GLU A 298 11.76 -12.33 25.40
C GLU A 298 11.93 -13.40 24.30
N ASP A 299 12.52 -13.05 23.15
CA ASP A 299 12.73 -13.98 22.02
C ASP A 299 13.99 -14.87 22.18
N ASP A 300 14.93 -14.52 23.06
CA ASP A 300 16.14 -15.33 23.36
C ASP A 300 15.83 -16.58 24.23
N GLU A 301 14.58 -16.78 24.66
CA GLU A 301 14.16 -17.93 25.50
C GLU A 301 13.52 -19.11 24.74
N ASP A 302 13.35 -19.05 23.40
CA ASP A 302 12.74 -20.15 22.62
C ASP A 302 13.74 -20.81 21.63
N PRO A 303 14.54 -21.80 22.09
CA PRO A 303 15.48 -22.52 21.24
C PRO A 303 14.77 -23.72 20.59
N ALA A 304 14.16 -23.49 19.42
CA ALA A 304 13.77 -24.59 18.53
C ALA A 304 13.92 -24.16 17.06
N GLU A 305 15.16 -24.14 16.58
CA GLU A 305 15.45 -24.11 15.15
C GLU A 305 15.13 -25.49 14.57
N ASP A 306 14.15 -25.56 13.68
CA ASP A 306 13.90 -26.73 12.83
C ASP A 306 14.89 -26.68 11.64
N PRO A 307 15.87 -27.60 11.55
CA PRO A 307 16.94 -27.56 10.55
C PRO A 307 16.44 -27.64 9.10
N GLU A 308 15.20 -28.08 8.86
CA GLU A 308 14.65 -28.25 7.51
C GLU A 308 14.34 -26.91 6.81
N GLN A 309 14.15 -25.81 7.55
CA GLN A 309 13.83 -24.50 6.94
C GLN A 309 15.05 -23.69 6.46
N GLN A 310 16.28 -24.12 6.78
CA GLN A 310 17.51 -23.51 6.25
C GLN A 310 17.86 -24.00 4.84
N ALA A 311 17.37 -25.18 4.43
CA ALA A 311 17.72 -25.78 3.14
C ALA A 311 17.09 -25.08 1.92
N ASP A 312 15.90 -24.48 2.07
CA ASP A 312 15.18 -23.81 0.98
C ASP A 312 15.66 -22.37 0.68
N LEU A 313 16.64 -21.87 1.43
CA LEU A 313 17.16 -20.50 1.29
C LEU A 313 18.61 -20.45 0.78
N GLU A 314 19.25 -21.59 0.51
CA GLU A 314 20.50 -21.58 -0.25
C GLU A 314 20.19 -21.34 -1.73
N PRO A 315 20.67 -20.23 -2.35
CA PRO A 315 20.61 -20.11 -3.79
C PRO A 315 21.46 -21.24 -4.37
N ASN A 316 20.80 -22.10 -5.14
CA ASN A 316 21.40 -23.19 -5.89
C ASN A 316 22.69 -22.68 -6.57
N LYS A 317 23.85 -23.09 -6.05
CA LYS A 317 25.14 -22.84 -6.70
C LYS A 317 25.21 -23.73 -7.93
N VAL A 318 24.87 -23.17 -9.09
CA VAL A 318 25.37 -23.60 -10.40
C VAL A 318 25.60 -22.36 -11.26
#